data_AF-A0A2W1TQS8-F1
#
_entry.id   AF-A0A2W1TQS8-F1
#
_cell.length_a   1.000
_cell.length_b   1.000
_cell.length_c   1.000
_cell.angle_alpha   90.00
_cell.angle_beta   90.00
_cell.angle_gamma   90.00
#
_symmetry.space_group_name_H-M   'P 1'
#
loop_
_entity.id
_entity.type
_entity.pdbx_description
1 polymer ?
#
loop_
_entity_poly.entity_id
_entity_poly.type
_entity_poly.pdbx_seq_one_letter_code
_entity_poly.pdbx_strand_id
1 'polypeptide(L)'
;MAPKDHGRTFSSPCVRTVHDETPTTARTCRATEAPYRKRPTRSCAERSDRAVGRDTRRSWAGLACSSRANRPTVDPVTPVLLSARSAATLLTHWRAGSGAPAYEALADAVRVLVIDGRIPHGARLPAERGLAIALGVSRTTVANAYARLREDGYLTSLRGSGSVVRLPLEGRPDPEELGGVVPADVLDLRKAALRSAPVVAEAVDRAMRHLPAALAGIGFDTVGDPGLRTAIAERYTARGLPTSPSEVIVTVGAQHAIALLARVLVGRGDPVLVESPTYPHAHEALRAAGGRLVSVPVDPRGGWDEGVLDATLRRSAPTMAYVMPELHNPTGATMPTSTRSVLLEAAAAVGTVVVADETMGELRIDGPSAPPLAAGAPGEVVMVGSADKVFWGGLRIGWIRAAPELLHRLLLARPTGDLGTPTLDQLVARELVPQTAAVLEARRPALRAGRDGLVAALRERLPEWDVPSPAGGLTTWIGLGRPVSTALVLAARSEGVVLASGGVFGPDGGFERSLRVPFTLSAAERDRVVETLARSWERVGGAAVGARGSSAAVV
;
A
#
# COMPACT_ATOMS: atom_id res chain seq x y z
N MET A 1 -4.62 -34.79 63.80
CA MET A 1 -3.27 -34.81 64.41
C MET A 1 -2.73 -33.39 64.40
N ALA A 2 -1.96 -33.01 65.42
CA ALA A 2 -1.43 -31.65 65.65
C ALA A 2 0.12 -31.68 65.47
N PRO A 3 0.90 -30.60 65.76
CA PRO A 3 0.63 -29.15 65.79
C PRO A 3 1.78 -28.31 65.13
N LYS A 4 1.77 -26.98 65.41
CA LYS A 4 2.88 -25.99 65.39
C LYS A 4 3.02 -25.17 64.10
N ASP A 5 2.68 -23.88 64.01
CA ASP A 5 2.61 -22.72 64.95
C ASP A 5 3.93 -21.95 65.15
N HIS A 6 4.02 -20.77 64.51
CA HIS A 6 4.46 -19.46 65.02
C HIS A 6 4.85 -18.51 63.85
N GLY A 7 4.73 -17.19 64.02
CA GLY A 7 5.01 -16.23 62.95
C GLY A 7 5.32 -14.81 63.44
N ARG A 8 5.06 -13.82 62.56
CA ARG A 8 5.13 -12.35 62.73
C ARG A 8 6.52 -11.66 62.59
N THR A 9 6.72 -11.08 61.39
CA THR A 9 6.99 -9.64 61.11
C THR A 9 7.85 -8.79 62.07
N PHE A 10 8.83 -8.02 61.54
CA PHE A 10 8.76 -6.53 61.37
C PHE A 10 10.03 -5.85 60.75
N SER A 11 9.80 -4.77 59.99
CA SER A 11 10.60 -3.53 59.71
C SER A 11 12.14 -3.48 59.44
N SER A 12 12.51 -2.69 58.43
CA SER A 12 13.82 -2.00 58.20
C SER A 12 14.07 -0.82 59.19
N PRO A 13 15.28 -0.21 59.33
CA PRO A 13 15.79 0.80 58.35
C PRO A 13 17.34 1.08 58.25
N CYS A 14 17.71 1.84 57.21
CA CYS A 14 18.79 2.85 57.02
C CYS A 14 20.22 2.84 57.68
N VAL A 15 21.22 2.91 56.77
CA VAL A 15 22.35 3.91 56.67
C VAL A 15 23.51 3.95 57.70
N ARG A 16 24.76 3.74 57.20
CA ARG A 16 25.90 4.70 57.35
C ARG A 16 27.11 4.40 56.41
N THR A 17 27.92 5.43 56.18
CA THR A 17 29.12 5.57 55.30
C THR A 17 30.45 5.35 56.10
N VAL A 18 31.68 5.26 55.56
CA VAL A 18 32.58 6.35 55.05
C VAL A 18 34.04 5.81 54.79
N HIS A 19 34.80 6.36 53.79
CA HIS A 19 36.30 6.39 53.56
C HIS A 19 37.16 5.09 53.44
N ASP A 20 38.37 5.07 52.82
CA ASP A 20 39.04 5.79 51.70
C ASP A 20 40.39 5.07 51.34
N GLU A 21 41.17 5.65 50.42
CA GLU A 21 42.61 5.50 50.10
C GLU A 21 43.01 4.81 48.76
N THR A 22 43.85 5.54 48.00
CA THR A 22 44.54 5.15 46.75
C THR A 22 46.05 5.32 46.93
N PRO A 23 46.89 4.82 46.00
CA PRO A 23 47.73 5.79 45.27
C PRO A 23 48.05 5.49 43.78
N THR A 24 47.88 6.55 42.99
CA THR A 24 48.67 7.03 41.82
C THR A 24 49.63 6.12 41.01
N THR A 25 49.53 6.26 39.68
CA THR A 25 50.65 6.78 38.83
C THR A 25 50.09 7.47 37.58
N ALA A 26 50.81 8.47 37.03
CA ALA A 26 50.28 9.42 36.04
C ALA A 26 50.89 9.25 34.63
N ARG A 27 50.10 9.60 33.59
CA ARG A 27 50.60 10.00 32.25
C ARG A 27 49.82 11.22 31.72
N THR A 28 50.47 11.96 30.83
CA THR A 28 50.27 13.40 30.62
C THR A 28 49.35 13.79 29.46
N CYS A 29 48.82 15.01 29.56
CA CYS A 29 47.86 15.63 28.64
C CYS A 29 48.42 15.95 27.25
N ARG A 30 47.51 15.98 26.25
CA ARG A 30 47.37 17.08 25.28
C ARG A 30 45.98 17.02 24.63
N ALA A 31 45.21 18.09 24.77
CA ALA A 31 43.99 18.35 24.03
C ALA A 31 44.03 19.80 23.52
N THR A 32 43.69 20.01 22.25
CA THR A 32 43.70 21.32 21.58
C THR A 32 42.31 21.93 21.52
N GLU A 33 42.24 23.25 21.65
CA GLU A 33 41.01 24.01 21.91
C GLU A 33 40.21 24.39 20.65
N ALA A 34 38.86 24.30 20.75
CA ALA A 34 37.85 25.36 20.51
C ALA A 34 37.82 26.17 19.17
N PRO A 35 36.72 26.89 18.80
CA PRO A 35 35.53 27.20 19.61
C PRO A 35 34.14 27.07 18.94
N TYR A 36 33.14 26.82 19.77
CA TYR A 36 31.71 26.99 19.46
C TYR A 36 31.25 28.38 19.99
N ARG A 37 30.72 29.26 19.13
CA ARG A 37 30.21 30.59 19.54
C ARG A 37 28.74 30.55 19.98
N LYS A 38 28.43 31.12 21.14
CA LYS A 38 27.07 31.42 21.63
C LYS A 38 27.04 32.75 22.39
N ARG A 39 25.85 33.37 22.47
CA ARG A 39 25.41 34.60 23.21
C ARG A 39 25.20 35.85 22.33
N PRO A 40 24.29 36.79 22.70
CA PRO A 40 23.74 37.02 24.05
C PRO A 40 22.21 37.07 24.22
N THR A 41 21.84 37.22 25.50
CA THR A 41 20.53 37.23 26.14
C THR A 41 20.00 38.65 26.46
N ARG A 42 18.67 38.79 26.61
CA ARG A 42 17.93 39.73 27.47
C ARG A 42 16.66 38.96 27.93
N SER A 43 16.23 38.76 29.20
CA SER A 43 16.22 39.56 30.43
C SER A 43 15.35 40.82 30.31
N CYS A 44 14.40 41.19 31.20
CA CYS A 44 13.72 40.54 32.34
C CYS A 44 12.18 40.86 32.20
N ALA A 45 11.23 40.71 33.15
CA ALA A 45 11.21 40.38 34.59
C ALA A 45 9.81 39.80 35.00
N GLU A 46 9.63 39.47 36.28
CA GLU A 46 8.37 38.97 36.89
C GLU A 46 7.42 40.09 37.39
N ARG A 47 6.11 39.80 37.47
CA ARG A 47 5.28 40.16 38.65
C ARG A 47 3.95 39.37 38.71
N SER A 48 3.38 39.27 39.91
CA SER A 48 2.26 38.38 40.28
C SER A 48 0.92 39.09 40.51
N ASP A 49 -0.09 38.26 40.79
CA ASP A 49 -1.34 38.50 41.56
C ASP A 49 -2.65 38.99 40.88
N ARG A 50 -3.62 38.06 40.95
CA ARG A 50 -5.03 38.21 41.42
C ARG A 50 -6.12 38.90 40.57
N ALA A 51 -7.18 38.09 40.42
CA ALA A 51 -8.59 38.36 40.74
C ALA A 51 -9.60 38.71 39.63
N VAL A 52 -10.60 37.82 39.53
CA VAL A 52 -12.04 38.06 39.32
C VAL A 52 -12.50 38.76 38.03
N GLY A 53 -13.28 38.04 37.23
CA GLY A 53 -13.69 38.44 35.90
C GLY A 53 -14.94 39.30 35.76
N ARG A 54 -15.27 39.56 34.49
CA ARG A 54 -16.63 39.64 33.94
C ARG A 54 -16.58 39.58 32.41
N ASP A 55 -17.71 39.17 31.83
CA ASP A 55 -18.01 39.12 30.41
C ASP A 55 -17.92 40.50 29.74
N THR A 56 -17.42 40.57 28.50
CA THR A 56 -18.04 41.37 27.42
C THR A 56 -17.44 41.05 26.05
N ARG A 57 -18.31 40.84 25.06
CA ARG A 57 -17.95 40.75 23.64
C ARG A 57 -17.41 42.09 23.13
N ARG A 58 -16.27 42.11 22.41
CA ARG A 58 -16.01 43.10 21.34
C ARG A 58 -14.95 42.65 20.33
N SER A 59 -15.12 43.18 19.13
CA SER A 59 -14.44 42.86 17.87
C SER A 59 -12.91 42.97 17.90
N TRP A 60 -12.23 42.01 17.26
CA TRP A 60 -10.89 42.20 16.72
C TRP A 60 -10.94 42.36 15.20
N ALA A 61 -11.12 43.61 14.77
CA ALA A 61 -10.81 44.02 13.40
C ALA A 61 -9.47 44.77 13.43
N GLY A 62 -8.56 44.44 12.50
CA GLY A 62 -7.39 45.26 12.20
C GLY A 62 -6.14 45.00 13.06
N LEU A 63 -5.39 43.95 12.73
CA LEU A 63 -3.92 43.94 12.84
C LEU A 63 -3.34 43.19 11.63
N ALA A 64 -3.22 43.90 10.51
CA ALA A 64 -2.60 43.38 9.30
C ALA A 64 -1.08 43.29 9.49
N CYS A 65 -0.59 42.13 9.93
CA CYS A 65 0.85 41.87 9.99
C CYS A 65 1.35 41.48 8.59
N SER A 66 2.17 42.34 7.99
CA SER A 66 2.73 42.17 6.64
C SER A 66 3.89 41.16 6.62
N SER A 67 3.59 39.89 6.85
CA SER A 67 4.54 38.82 6.54
C SER A 67 4.63 38.65 5.01
N ARG A 68 5.77 39.03 4.43
CA ARG A 68 6.14 38.58 3.09
C ARG A 68 6.33 37.07 3.17
N ALA A 69 5.28 36.31 2.88
CA ALA A 69 5.34 34.87 2.78
C ALA A 69 6.41 34.50 1.74
N ASN A 70 7.53 33.97 2.22
CA ASN A 70 8.60 33.46 1.37
C ASN A 70 8.06 32.21 0.66
N ARG A 71 7.40 32.40 -0.49
CA ARG A 71 6.97 31.29 -1.34
C ARG A 71 8.22 30.49 -1.69
N PRO A 72 8.29 29.18 -1.39
CA PRO A 72 9.35 28.36 -1.95
C PRO A 72 9.21 28.43 -3.47
N THR A 73 10.19 29.04 -4.13
CA THR A 73 10.34 28.97 -5.57
C THR A 73 10.70 27.53 -5.90
N VAL A 74 9.68 26.74 -6.24
CA VAL A 74 9.90 25.45 -6.89
C VAL A 74 10.63 25.75 -8.19
N ASP A 75 11.86 25.26 -8.32
CA ASP A 75 12.62 25.37 -9.56
C ASP A 75 11.75 24.86 -10.72
N PRO A 76 11.67 25.59 -11.84
CA PRO A 76 10.80 25.20 -12.94
C PRO A 76 11.31 23.89 -13.55
N VAL A 77 10.69 22.78 -13.15
CA VAL A 77 10.92 21.45 -13.71
C VAL A 77 10.82 21.57 -15.23
N THR A 78 11.94 21.35 -15.92
CA THR A 78 11.99 21.41 -17.38
C THR A 78 10.96 20.43 -17.93
N PRO A 79 9.93 20.88 -18.67
CA PRO A 79 8.80 20.03 -19.00
C PRO A 79 9.26 18.85 -19.85
N VAL A 80 9.02 17.63 -19.37
CA VAL A 80 9.42 16.39 -20.06
C VAL A 80 8.79 16.40 -21.45
N LEU A 81 9.62 16.49 -22.48
CA LEU A 81 9.16 16.56 -23.86
C LEU A 81 8.82 15.15 -24.34
N LEU A 82 7.53 14.85 -24.46
CA LEU A 82 7.09 13.59 -25.03
C LEU A 82 7.29 13.63 -26.55
N SER A 83 8.14 12.75 -27.07
CA SER A 83 8.38 12.67 -28.52
C SER A 83 7.15 12.11 -29.25
N ALA A 84 6.96 12.47 -30.52
CA ALA A 84 5.85 11.96 -31.32
C ALA A 84 5.87 10.42 -31.44
N ARG A 85 7.06 9.82 -31.48
CA ARG A 85 7.24 8.36 -31.50
C ARG A 85 6.84 7.73 -30.16
N SER A 86 7.29 8.30 -29.04
CA SER A 86 6.94 7.84 -27.69
C SER A 86 5.44 7.93 -27.42
N ALA A 87 4.81 9.05 -27.81
CA ALA A 87 3.37 9.23 -27.73
C ALA A 87 2.62 8.19 -28.59
N ALA A 88 3.08 7.91 -29.82
CA ALA A 88 2.48 6.90 -30.68
C ALA A 88 2.59 5.48 -30.09
N THR A 89 3.71 5.12 -29.46
CA THR A 89 3.87 3.84 -28.76
C THR A 89 2.86 3.69 -27.62
N LEU A 90 2.71 4.71 -26.77
CA LEU A 90 1.70 4.70 -25.69
C LEU A 90 0.27 4.63 -26.21
N LEU A 91 0.02 5.19 -27.40
CA LEU A 91 -1.30 5.25 -28.03
C LEU A 91 -1.56 4.09 -29.02
N THR A 92 -0.72 3.05 -29.11
CA THR A 92 -0.77 2.03 -30.20
C THR A 92 -2.17 1.42 -30.47
N HIS A 93 -3.06 1.37 -29.48
CA HIS A 93 -4.44 0.87 -29.62
C HIS A 93 -5.55 1.92 -29.41
N TRP A 94 -5.26 3.22 -29.53
CA TRP A 94 -6.23 4.30 -29.25
C TRP A 94 -7.50 4.25 -30.11
N ARG A 95 -7.47 3.59 -31.27
CA ARG A 95 -8.61 3.36 -32.18
C ARG A 95 -9.38 2.05 -31.91
N ALA A 96 -8.90 1.18 -31.03
CA ALA A 96 -9.48 -0.15 -30.84
C ALA A 96 -10.84 -0.06 -30.13
N GLY A 97 -11.93 -0.30 -30.88
CA GLY A 97 -13.30 -0.36 -30.35
C GLY A 97 -14.06 0.98 -30.32
N SER A 98 -13.45 2.10 -30.72
CA SER A 98 -14.13 3.40 -30.67
C SER A 98 -15.08 3.63 -31.86
N GLY A 99 -16.38 3.52 -31.64
CA GLY A 99 -17.40 4.07 -32.54
C GLY A 99 -17.55 5.60 -32.49
N ALA A 100 -16.86 6.25 -31.54
CA ALA A 100 -16.82 7.70 -31.42
C ALA A 100 -15.99 8.35 -32.56
N PRO A 101 -16.22 9.64 -32.87
CA PRO A 101 -15.37 10.37 -33.81
C PRO A 101 -13.89 10.27 -33.41
N ALA A 102 -13.00 10.11 -34.39
CA ALA A 102 -11.59 9.78 -34.14
C ALA A 102 -10.80 10.83 -33.31
N TYR A 103 -11.32 12.05 -33.11
CA TYR A 103 -10.69 13.00 -32.19
C TYR A 103 -11.07 12.74 -30.72
N GLU A 104 -12.24 12.15 -30.46
CA GLU A 104 -12.73 11.83 -29.12
C GLU A 104 -11.98 10.64 -28.56
N ALA A 105 -11.88 9.55 -29.33
CA ALA A 105 -11.10 8.38 -28.95
C ALA A 105 -9.64 8.72 -28.66
N LEU A 106 -9.05 9.64 -29.44
CA LEU A 106 -7.70 10.13 -29.21
C LEU A 106 -7.59 11.00 -27.94
N ALA A 107 -8.57 11.88 -27.68
CA ALA A 107 -8.63 12.67 -26.46
C ALA A 107 -8.78 11.78 -25.22
N ASP A 108 -9.70 10.82 -25.27
CA ASP A 108 -10.00 9.91 -24.16
C ASP A 108 -8.81 8.98 -23.87
N ALA A 109 -8.12 8.46 -24.91
CA ALA A 109 -6.90 7.66 -24.74
C ALA A 109 -5.74 8.49 -24.14
N VAL A 110 -5.56 9.74 -24.54
CA VAL A 110 -4.57 10.63 -23.91
C VAL A 110 -4.96 10.96 -22.47
N ARG A 111 -6.25 11.18 -22.19
CA ARG A 111 -6.75 11.42 -20.82
C ARG A 111 -6.45 10.24 -19.91
N VAL A 112 -6.70 9.01 -20.38
CA VAL A 112 -6.32 7.75 -19.70
C VAL A 112 -4.83 7.71 -19.39
N LEU A 113 -3.97 7.97 -20.37
CA LEU A 113 -2.51 7.93 -20.16
C LEU A 113 -2.00 9.01 -19.20
N VAL A 114 -2.63 10.19 -19.17
CA VAL A 114 -2.31 11.27 -18.22
C VAL A 114 -2.74 10.89 -16.80
N ILE A 115 -3.93 10.33 -16.68
CA ILE A 115 -4.50 9.87 -15.41
C ILE A 115 -3.65 8.73 -14.80
N ASP A 116 -3.29 7.75 -15.61
CA ASP A 116 -2.54 6.55 -15.22
C ASP A 116 -1.02 6.79 -15.08
N GLY A 117 -0.60 8.07 -14.99
CA GLY A 117 0.80 8.48 -14.84
C GLY A 117 1.73 8.21 -16.04
N ARG A 118 1.32 7.37 -17.00
CA ARG A 118 2.06 7.03 -18.24
C ARG A 118 2.44 8.26 -19.08
N ILE A 119 1.69 9.34 -19.00
CA ILE A 119 2.10 10.69 -19.42
C ILE A 119 2.09 11.60 -18.19
N PRO A 120 3.25 11.99 -17.65
CA PRO A 120 3.30 12.70 -16.37
C PRO A 120 2.74 14.13 -16.45
N HIS A 121 2.21 14.61 -15.32
CA HIS A 121 1.81 16.01 -15.16
C HIS A 121 2.98 16.96 -15.50
N GLY A 122 2.71 18.00 -16.28
CA GLY A 122 3.73 18.94 -16.76
C GLY A 122 4.52 18.45 -17.99
N ALA A 123 4.27 17.24 -18.50
CA ALA A 123 4.84 16.81 -19.78
C ALA A 123 4.35 17.69 -20.93
N ARG A 124 5.23 17.99 -21.89
CA ARG A 124 4.86 18.67 -23.13
C ARG A 124 4.53 17.63 -24.18
N LEU A 125 3.29 17.63 -24.67
CA LEU A 125 2.87 16.75 -25.75
C LEU A 125 3.54 17.14 -27.09
N PRO A 126 3.65 16.20 -28.05
CA PRO A 126 4.20 16.51 -29.37
C PRO A 126 3.37 17.58 -30.09
N ALA A 127 3.97 18.26 -31.07
CA ALA A 127 3.22 19.16 -31.95
C ALA A 127 2.18 18.37 -32.77
N GLU A 128 1.01 18.96 -33.03
CA GLU A 128 -0.12 18.35 -33.75
C GLU A 128 0.32 17.62 -35.03
N ARG A 129 1.15 18.27 -35.85
CA ARG A 129 1.68 17.70 -37.10
C ARG A 129 2.57 16.48 -36.86
N GLY A 130 3.40 16.51 -35.82
CA GLY A 130 4.28 15.40 -35.46
C GLY A 130 3.50 14.18 -34.98
N LEU A 131 2.51 14.38 -34.11
CA LEU A 131 1.66 13.29 -33.63
C LEU A 131 0.74 12.76 -34.73
N ALA A 132 0.21 13.63 -35.60
CA ALA A 132 -0.61 13.22 -36.75
C ALA A 132 0.14 12.29 -37.70
N ILE A 133 1.41 12.59 -38.00
CA ILE A 133 2.29 11.72 -38.80
C ILE A 133 2.55 10.40 -38.06
N ALA A 134 2.91 10.46 -36.77
CA ALA A 134 3.26 9.26 -36.00
C ALA A 134 2.08 8.29 -35.76
N LEU A 135 0.83 8.79 -35.76
CA LEU A 135 -0.40 8.00 -35.62
C LEU A 135 -1.08 7.67 -36.96
N GLY A 136 -0.59 8.17 -38.10
CA GLY A 136 -1.22 7.99 -39.40
C GLY A 136 -2.63 8.59 -39.49
N VAL A 137 -2.82 9.83 -39.01
CA VAL A 137 -4.13 10.51 -38.95
C VAL A 137 -4.12 11.93 -39.50
N SER A 138 -5.30 12.49 -39.74
CA SER A 138 -5.43 13.89 -40.14
C SER A 138 -4.97 14.82 -39.01
N ARG A 139 -4.35 15.95 -39.37
CA ARG A 139 -3.98 16.99 -38.39
C ARG A 139 -5.20 17.50 -37.63
N THR A 140 -6.35 17.64 -38.31
CA THR A 140 -7.62 18.07 -37.72
C THR A 140 -8.07 17.14 -36.59
N THR A 141 -7.87 15.83 -36.74
CA THR A 141 -8.16 14.84 -35.69
C THR A 141 -7.36 15.11 -34.42
N VAL A 142 -6.05 15.39 -34.54
CA VAL A 142 -5.18 15.71 -33.39
C VAL A 142 -5.51 17.09 -32.81
N ALA A 143 -5.77 18.09 -33.66
CA ALA A 143 -6.12 19.44 -33.23
C ALA A 143 -7.42 19.45 -32.41
N ASN A 144 -8.46 18.73 -32.86
CA ASN A 144 -9.73 18.59 -32.15
C ASN A 144 -9.58 17.79 -30.85
N ALA A 145 -8.74 16.74 -30.84
CA ALA A 145 -8.45 15.99 -29.63
C ALA A 145 -7.76 16.86 -28.57
N TYR A 146 -6.79 17.69 -29.00
CA TYR A 146 -6.12 18.64 -28.12
C TYR A 146 -7.03 19.82 -27.72
N ALA A 147 -8.01 20.20 -28.54
CA ALA A 147 -9.02 21.19 -28.17
C ALA A 147 -9.89 20.67 -27.01
N ARG A 148 -10.49 19.48 -27.17
CA ARG A 148 -11.27 18.82 -26.11
C ARG A 148 -10.46 18.61 -24.84
N LEU A 149 -9.20 18.17 -24.93
CA LEU A 149 -8.32 18.05 -23.76
C LEU A 149 -8.02 19.38 -23.05
N ARG A 150 -8.08 20.54 -23.75
CA ARG A 150 -7.97 21.87 -23.10
C ARG A 150 -9.28 22.27 -22.43
N GLU A 151 -10.41 22.00 -23.07
CA GLU A 151 -11.76 22.22 -22.51
C GLU A 151 -11.97 21.37 -21.25
N ASP A 152 -11.54 20.11 -21.28
CA ASP A 152 -11.55 19.18 -20.14
C ASP A 152 -10.47 19.50 -19.07
N GLY A 153 -9.64 20.55 -19.27
CA GLY A 153 -8.60 20.97 -18.32
C GLY A 153 -7.32 20.10 -18.24
N TYR A 154 -7.19 19.07 -19.08
CA TYR A 154 -6.02 18.18 -19.15
C TYR A 154 -4.84 18.74 -19.97
N LEU A 155 -5.05 19.81 -20.74
CA LEU A 155 -4.01 20.52 -21.47
C LEU A 155 -4.09 22.03 -21.23
N THR A 156 -2.92 22.66 -21.10
CA THR A 156 -2.78 24.12 -21.21
C THR A 156 -1.86 24.47 -22.37
N SER A 157 -2.23 25.50 -23.14
CA SER A 157 -1.42 26.01 -24.24
C SER A 157 -0.55 27.17 -23.75
N LEU A 158 0.76 26.98 -23.70
CA LEU A 158 1.69 28.08 -23.46
C LEU A 158 2.05 28.74 -24.79
N ARG A 159 1.96 30.08 -24.85
CA ARG A 159 2.20 30.87 -26.07
C ARG A 159 3.62 30.61 -26.59
N GLY A 160 3.75 29.96 -27.76
CA GLY A 160 5.03 29.53 -28.35
C GLY A 160 5.60 28.19 -27.83
N SER A 161 5.08 27.64 -26.74
CA SER A 161 5.68 26.51 -26.00
C SER A 161 4.84 25.23 -26.00
N GLY A 162 3.93 25.08 -26.96
CA GLY A 162 3.16 23.84 -27.18
C GLY A 162 2.05 23.59 -26.15
N SER A 163 1.49 22.37 -26.18
CA SER A 163 0.46 21.94 -25.23
C SER A 163 1.10 21.12 -24.11
N VAL A 164 0.92 21.58 -22.87
CA VAL A 164 1.47 21.00 -21.65
C VAL A 164 0.36 20.32 -20.87
N VAL A 165 0.62 19.08 -20.48
CA VAL A 165 -0.27 18.24 -19.67
C VAL A 165 -0.49 18.87 -18.31
N ARG A 166 -1.76 18.98 -17.94
CA ARG A 166 -2.22 19.36 -16.62
C ARG A 166 -3.18 18.30 -16.12
N LEU A 167 -3.40 18.31 -14.82
CA LEU A 167 -4.57 17.67 -14.23
C LEU A 167 -5.56 18.81 -13.95
N PRO A 168 -6.86 18.63 -14.21
CA PRO A 168 -7.89 19.61 -13.87
C PRO A 168 -8.05 19.68 -12.34
N LEU A 169 -7.13 20.40 -11.70
CA LEU A 169 -7.11 20.73 -10.29
C LEU A 169 -7.53 22.21 -10.14
N GLU A 170 -8.76 22.52 -10.54
CA GLU A 170 -9.39 23.80 -10.21
C GLU A 170 -10.17 23.66 -8.90
N GLY A 171 -9.97 24.62 -8.00
CA GLY A 171 -10.34 24.51 -6.59
C GLY A 171 -9.19 23.98 -5.71
N ARG A 172 -9.26 24.25 -4.40
CA ARG A 172 -8.60 23.36 -3.44
C ARG A 172 -9.48 22.11 -3.45
N PRO A 173 -9.03 20.98 -3.99
CA PRO A 173 -9.88 19.81 -4.10
C PRO A 173 -10.30 19.40 -2.68
N ASP A 174 -11.60 19.20 -2.48
CA ASP A 174 -12.16 18.97 -1.15
C ASP A 174 -11.52 17.70 -0.56
N PRO A 175 -11.05 17.70 0.71
CA PRO A 175 -10.63 16.47 1.37
C PRO A 175 -11.66 15.32 1.31
N GLU A 176 -12.95 15.61 1.20
CA GLU A 176 -14.00 14.60 1.00
C GLU A 176 -14.04 14.07 -0.46
N GLU A 177 -13.86 14.94 -1.45
CA GLU A 177 -13.73 14.57 -2.87
C GLU A 177 -12.42 13.83 -3.18
N LEU A 178 -11.31 14.22 -2.54
CA LEU A 178 -10.00 13.55 -2.63
C LEU A 178 -9.93 12.26 -1.81
N GLY A 179 -10.56 12.24 -0.64
CA GLY A 179 -10.51 11.12 0.30
C GLY A 179 -11.22 9.86 -0.22
N GLY A 180 -11.85 9.95 -1.40
CA GLY A 180 -12.62 8.86 -1.97
C GLY A 180 -13.85 8.55 -1.11
N VAL A 181 -14.57 9.60 -0.68
CA VAL A 181 -15.97 9.46 -0.25
C VAL A 181 -16.77 9.08 -1.49
N VAL A 182 -16.76 7.78 -1.77
CA VAL A 182 -17.56 7.18 -2.83
C VAL A 182 -19.03 7.31 -2.39
N PRO A 183 -19.91 7.92 -3.22
CA PRO A 183 -21.33 8.05 -2.91
C PRO A 183 -21.97 6.72 -2.52
N ALA A 184 -22.95 6.73 -1.61
CA ALA A 184 -23.49 5.50 -1.00
C ALA A 184 -24.15 4.54 -2.01
N ASP A 185 -24.51 5.01 -3.19
CA ASP A 185 -25.04 4.27 -4.33
C ASP A 185 -23.96 3.64 -5.23
N VAL A 186 -22.68 4.01 -5.03
CA VAL A 186 -21.53 3.56 -5.82
C VAL A 186 -20.74 2.48 -5.08
N LEU A 187 -20.42 1.39 -5.78
CA LEU A 187 -19.75 0.22 -5.23
C LEU A 187 -18.24 0.26 -5.52
N ASP A 188 -17.41 0.51 -4.49
CA ASP A 188 -15.94 0.58 -4.61
C ASP A 188 -15.26 -0.78 -4.43
N LEU A 189 -14.90 -1.40 -5.55
CA LEU A 189 -14.24 -2.70 -5.67
C LEU A 189 -12.72 -2.61 -5.83
N ARG A 190 -12.14 -1.40 -5.77
CA ARG A 190 -10.67 -1.25 -5.65
C ARG A 190 -10.18 -1.80 -4.31
N LYS A 191 -11.04 -1.76 -3.28
CA LYS A 191 -10.77 -2.22 -1.92
C LYS A 191 -11.19 -3.70 -1.76
N ALA A 192 -10.27 -4.61 -2.02
CA ALA A 192 -10.42 -6.02 -1.66
C ALA A 192 -10.33 -6.18 -0.13
N ALA A 193 -11.47 -6.15 0.55
CA ALA A 193 -11.58 -6.14 2.00
C ALA A 193 -12.85 -6.89 2.47
N LEU A 194 -12.81 -7.39 3.70
CA LEU A 194 -13.97 -8.01 4.36
C LEU A 194 -14.67 -7.01 5.30
N ARG A 195 -15.99 -7.16 5.41
CA ARG A 195 -16.77 -6.60 6.54
C ARG A 195 -16.21 -7.16 7.85
N SER A 196 -16.29 -6.36 8.92
CA SER A 196 -15.74 -6.71 10.24
C SER A 196 -16.20 -8.09 10.70
N ALA A 197 -15.30 -8.89 11.28
CA ALA A 197 -15.66 -10.16 11.88
C ALA A 197 -16.54 -9.90 13.12
N PRO A 198 -17.61 -10.69 13.38
CA PRO A 198 -18.50 -10.47 14.52
C PRO A 198 -17.77 -10.33 15.87
N VAL A 199 -16.71 -11.11 16.06
CA VAL A 199 -15.87 -11.13 17.26
C VAL A 199 -15.10 -9.83 17.54
N VAL A 200 -15.01 -8.89 16.58
CA VAL A 200 -14.29 -7.61 16.76
C VAL A 200 -14.93 -6.76 17.84
N ALA A 201 -16.27 -6.72 17.95
CA ALA A 201 -16.95 -5.96 18.99
C ALA A 201 -16.59 -6.48 20.40
N GLU A 202 -16.70 -7.79 20.62
CA GLU A 202 -16.30 -8.40 21.88
C GLU A 202 -14.80 -8.23 22.17
N ALA A 203 -13.95 -8.24 21.13
CA ALA A 203 -12.51 -8.01 21.31
C ALA A 203 -12.22 -6.58 21.77
N VAL A 204 -13.01 -5.59 21.36
CA VAL A 204 -12.94 -4.22 21.90
C VAL A 204 -13.30 -4.22 23.39
N ASP A 205 -14.42 -4.83 23.78
CA ASP A 205 -14.83 -4.92 25.20
C ASP A 205 -13.76 -5.63 26.06
N ARG A 206 -13.17 -6.70 25.52
CA ARG A 206 -12.07 -7.43 26.17
C ARG A 206 -10.78 -6.61 26.27
N ALA A 207 -10.45 -5.83 25.24
CA ALA A 207 -9.27 -4.98 25.18
C ALA A 207 -9.28 -3.88 26.26
N MET A 208 -10.46 -3.39 26.65
CA MET A 208 -10.62 -2.39 27.72
C MET A 208 -10.04 -2.85 29.07
N ARG A 209 -9.89 -4.16 29.32
CA ARG A 209 -9.24 -4.67 30.54
C ARG A 209 -7.74 -4.39 30.60
N HIS A 210 -7.07 -4.25 29.45
CA HIS A 210 -5.64 -3.93 29.38
C HIS A 210 -5.37 -2.42 29.40
N LEU A 211 -6.39 -1.60 29.13
CA LEU A 211 -6.27 -0.14 29.05
C LEU A 211 -5.69 0.52 30.30
N PRO A 212 -6.05 0.14 31.55
CA PRO A 212 -5.45 0.75 32.74
C PRO A 212 -3.92 0.61 32.82
N ALA A 213 -3.37 -0.51 32.33
CA ALA A 213 -1.92 -0.71 32.27
C ALA A 213 -1.27 0.15 31.16
N ALA A 214 -1.94 0.29 30.01
CA ALA A 214 -1.48 1.17 28.93
C ALA A 214 -1.49 2.66 29.34
N LEU A 215 -2.51 3.10 30.08
CA LEU A 215 -2.65 4.47 30.60
C LEU A 215 -1.64 4.83 31.70
N ALA A 216 -0.97 3.84 32.31
CA ALA A 216 0.13 4.10 33.24
C ALA A 216 1.44 4.48 32.52
N GLY A 217 1.53 4.28 31.21
CA GLY A 217 2.66 4.67 30.36
C GLY A 217 2.41 5.94 29.55
N ILE A 218 3.36 6.27 28.66
CA ILE A 218 3.29 7.45 27.77
C ILE A 218 2.31 7.25 26.59
N GLY A 219 1.83 6.02 26.37
CA GLY A 219 0.81 5.71 25.35
C GLY A 219 1.31 5.54 23.91
N PHE A 220 2.62 5.49 23.67
CA PHE A 220 3.19 5.14 22.36
C PHE A 220 4.58 4.49 22.49
N ASP A 221 4.89 3.58 21.56
CA ASP A 221 6.22 2.98 21.39
C ASP A 221 6.42 2.48 19.95
N THR A 222 7.67 2.39 19.50
CA THR A 222 8.02 2.03 18.11
C THR A 222 8.11 0.52 17.84
N VAL A 223 7.95 -0.33 18.85
CA VAL A 223 8.13 -1.79 18.77
C VAL A 223 6.77 -2.52 18.76
N GLY A 224 5.82 -2.09 19.59
CA GLY A 224 4.46 -2.60 19.71
C GLY A 224 4.17 -3.32 21.03
N ASP A 225 2.87 -3.45 21.34
CA ASP A 225 2.37 -4.03 22.59
C ASP A 225 2.99 -5.41 22.85
N PRO A 226 3.58 -5.65 24.04
CA PRO A 226 4.22 -6.93 24.35
C PRO A 226 3.29 -8.14 24.24
N GLY A 227 2.01 -8.00 24.60
CA GLY A 227 1.03 -9.09 24.52
C GLY A 227 0.65 -9.43 23.09
N LEU A 228 0.46 -8.42 22.24
CA LEU A 228 0.24 -8.60 20.81
C LEU A 228 1.44 -9.27 20.13
N ARG A 229 2.68 -8.84 20.45
CA ARG A 229 3.90 -9.46 19.93
C ARG A 229 4.03 -10.92 20.33
N THR A 230 3.66 -11.28 21.57
CA THR A 230 3.56 -12.68 22.01
C THR A 230 2.51 -13.44 21.22
N ALA A 231 1.28 -12.93 21.08
CA ALA A 231 0.23 -13.61 20.32
C ALA A 231 0.61 -13.84 18.82
N ILE A 232 1.32 -12.91 18.21
CA ILE A 232 1.85 -13.06 16.83
C ILE A 232 2.94 -14.13 16.76
N ALA A 233 3.88 -14.14 17.72
CA ALA A 233 4.95 -15.12 17.79
C ALA A 233 4.41 -16.55 18.04
N GLU A 234 3.41 -16.69 18.91
CA GLU A 234 2.66 -17.93 19.13
C GLU A 234 1.92 -18.37 17.86
N ARG A 235 1.29 -17.45 17.11
CA ARG A 235 0.61 -17.76 15.84
C ARG A 235 1.58 -18.30 14.77
N TYR A 236 2.76 -17.70 14.62
CA TYR A 236 3.79 -18.21 13.72
C TYR A 236 4.29 -19.59 14.16
N THR A 237 4.54 -19.77 15.46
CA THR A 237 5.00 -21.05 16.02
C THR A 237 3.97 -22.16 15.79
N ALA A 238 2.69 -21.89 16.00
CA ALA A 238 1.59 -22.81 15.69
C ALA A 238 1.41 -23.10 14.17
N ARG A 239 1.91 -22.21 13.30
CA ARG A 239 1.97 -22.41 11.84
C ARG A 239 3.27 -23.08 11.36
N GLY A 240 4.12 -23.57 12.27
CA GLY A 240 5.35 -24.29 11.96
C GLY A 240 6.60 -23.42 11.82
N LEU A 241 6.55 -22.14 12.21
CA LEU A 241 7.71 -21.23 12.26
C LEU A 241 7.97 -20.80 13.71
N PRO A 242 8.86 -21.50 14.46
CA PRO A 242 9.28 -21.07 15.79
C PRO A 242 9.70 -19.60 15.77
N THR A 243 9.05 -18.79 16.59
CA THR A 243 9.22 -17.33 16.61
C THR A 243 9.19 -16.83 18.05
N SER A 244 10.14 -15.96 18.38
CA SER A 244 10.16 -15.22 19.65
C SER A 244 9.44 -13.87 19.51
N PRO A 245 8.81 -13.31 20.57
CA PRO A 245 8.31 -11.93 20.54
C PRO A 245 9.40 -10.90 20.20
N SER A 246 10.67 -11.20 20.49
CA SER A 246 11.82 -10.37 20.11
C SER A 246 12.04 -10.25 18.60
N GLU A 247 11.50 -11.19 17.82
CA GLU A 247 11.58 -11.21 16.35
C GLU A 247 10.37 -10.53 15.68
N VAL A 248 9.50 -9.85 16.43
CA VAL A 248 8.29 -9.19 15.92
C VAL A 248 8.29 -7.70 16.26
N ILE A 249 7.99 -6.84 15.28
CA ILE A 249 7.56 -5.44 15.50
C ILE A 249 6.19 -5.19 14.87
N VAL A 250 5.34 -4.41 15.55
CA VAL A 250 3.95 -4.11 15.13
C VAL A 250 3.91 -2.79 14.37
N THR A 251 3.21 -2.74 13.24
CA THR A 251 3.11 -1.58 12.34
C THR A 251 1.67 -1.14 12.12
N VAL A 252 1.48 0.10 11.65
CA VAL A 252 0.20 0.66 11.16
C VAL A 252 -0.18 0.02 9.82
N GLY A 253 -0.57 -1.26 9.87
CA GLY A 253 -0.87 -2.11 8.71
C GLY A 253 0.39 -2.60 7.98
N ALA A 254 0.19 -3.55 7.07
CA ALA A 254 1.27 -4.11 6.24
C ALA A 254 1.87 -3.09 5.26
N GLN A 255 1.09 -2.12 4.77
CA GLN A 255 1.62 -1.06 3.89
C GLN A 255 2.69 -0.21 4.59
N HIS A 256 2.54 0.05 5.90
CA HIS A 256 3.61 0.70 6.65
C HIS A 256 4.84 -0.21 6.81
N ALA A 257 4.64 -1.52 7.06
CA ALA A 257 5.74 -2.48 7.12
C ALA A 257 6.55 -2.52 5.82
N ILE A 258 5.89 -2.61 4.66
CA ILE A 258 6.53 -2.63 3.34
C ILE A 258 7.28 -1.32 3.10
N ALA A 259 6.69 -0.16 3.42
CA ALA A 259 7.35 1.13 3.27
C ALA A 259 8.53 1.33 4.23
N LEU A 260 8.52 0.73 5.43
CA LEU A 260 9.64 0.75 6.37
C LEU A 260 10.78 -0.16 5.90
N LEU A 261 10.47 -1.37 5.41
CA LEU A 261 11.44 -2.28 4.81
C LEU A 261 12.10 -1.67 3.58
N ALA A 262 11.31 -1.10 2.66
CA ALA A 262 11.82 -0.43 1.46
C ALA A 262 12.85 0.66 1.81
N ARG A 263 12.55 1.55 2.76
CA ARG A 263 13.48 2.61 3.18
C ARG A 263 14.78 2.12 3.83
N VAL A 264 14.78 0.92 4.42
CA VAL A 264 15.92 0.39 5.21
C VAL A 264 16.77 -0.61 4.43
N LEU A 265 16.19 -1.27 3.43
CA LEU A 265 16.84 -2.30 2.60
C LEU A 265 17.23 -1.80 1.20
N VAL A 266 16.54 -0.79 0.66
CA VAL A 266 16.71 -0.35 -0.75
C VAL A 266 17.39 1.01 -0.82
N GLY A 267 18.56 1.05 -1.47
CA GLY A 267 19.24 2.26 -1.91
C GLY A 267 18.82 2.72 -3.31
N ARG A 268 19.29 3.91 -3.69
CA ARG A 268 19.01 4.48 -5.02
C ARG A 268 19.73 3.71 -6.13
N GLY A 269 18.97 3.12 -7.04
CA GLY A 269 19.45 2.35 -8.18
C GLY A 269 19.60 0.85 -7.93
N ASP A 270 19.43 0.41 -6.67
CA ASP A 270 19.57 -0.99 -6.28
C ASP A 270 18.55 -1.88 -7.03
N PRO A 271 18.98 -3.04 -7.56
CA PRO A 271 18.04 -4.01 -8.10
C PRO A 271 17.13 -4.55 -6.98
N VAL A 272 15.83 -4.54 -7.22
CA VAL A 272 14.82 -5.15 -6.34
C VAL A 272 13.96 -6.08 -7.16
N LEU A 273 13.88 -7.35 -6.76
CA LEU A 273 13.00 -8.32 -7.43
C LEU A 273 11.56 -8.11 -6.96
N VAL A 274 10.64 -8.08 -7.91
CA VAL A 274 9.19 -8.07 -7.67
C VAL A 274 8.50 -9.07 -8.59
N GLU A 275 7.34 -9.55 -8.17
CA GLU A 275 6.43 -10.29 -9.03
C GLU A 275 5.76 -9.35 -10.06
N SER A 276 5.24 -9.91 -11.15
CA SER A 276 4.48 -9.16 -12.15
C SER A 276 3.33 -10.02 -12.73
N PRO A 277 2.05 -9.66 -12.50
CA PRO A 277 1.59 -8.50 -11.74
C PRO A 277 1.90 -8.64 -10.23
N THR A 278 1.76 -7.57 -9.45
CA THR A 278 1.99 -7.57 -7.99
C THR A 278 1.11 -6.55 -7.26
N TYR A 279 1.28 -6.42 -5.95
CA TYR A 279 0.56 -5.45 -5.13
C TYR A 279 1.02 -4.02 -5.46
N PRO A 280 0.13 -3.08 -5.85
CA PRO A 280 0.53 -1.76 -6.34
C PRO A 280 1.39 -0.98 -5.34
N HIS A 281 0.91 -0.84 -4.11
CA HIS A 281 1.60 -0.04 -3.08
C HIS A 281 2.95 -0.61 -2.64
N ALA A 282 3.23 -1.89 -2.91
CA ALA A 282 4.57 -2.44 -2.68
C ALA A 282 5.56 -1.93 -3.72
N HIS A 283 5.25 -2.06 -5.01
CA HIS A 283 6.17 -1.62 -6.06
C HIS A 283 6.30 -0.08 -6.11
N GLU A 284 5.25 0.66 -5.73
CA GLU A 284 5.30 2.11 -5.49
C GLU A 284 6.27 2.47 -4.36
N ALA A 285 6.19 1.81 -3.20
CA ALA A 285 7.08 2.06 -2.06
C ALA A 285 8.55 1.76 -2.38
N LEU A 286 8.80 0.69 -3.14
CA LEU A 286 10.15 0.30 -3.58
C LEU A 286 10.74 1.32 -4.57
N ARG A 287 9.93 1.86 -5.49
CA ARG A 287 10.35 2.98 -6.36
C ARG A 287 10.56 4.28 -5.59
N ALA A 288 9.74 4.57 -4.59
CA ALA A 288 9.89 5.76 -3.75
C ALA A 288 11.19 5.73 -2.91
N ALA A 289 11.65 4.54 -2.52
CA ALA A 289 12.99 4.35 -1.93
C ALA A 289 14.14 4.52 -2.96
N GLY A 290 13.83 4.52 -4.27
CA GLY A 290 14.78 4.64 -5.36
C GLY A 290 15.19 3.30 -5.98
N GLY A 291 14.51 2.20 -5.65
CA GLY A 291 14.80 0.87 -6.19
C GLY A 291 14.50 0.74 -7.68
N ARG A 292 15.39 0.02 -8.38
CA ARG A 292 15.22 -0.37 -9.78
C ARG A 292 14.59 -1.75 -9.84
N LEU A 293 13.31 -1.80 -10.16
CA LEU A 293 12.54 -3.04 -10.17
C LEU A 293 13.04 -4.00 -11.26
N VAL A 294 13.06 -5.29 -10.93
CA VAL A 294 13.34 -6.41 -11.84
C VAL A 294 12.20 -7.41 -11.66
N SER A 295 11.42 -7.63 -12.71
CA SER A 295 10.16 -8.37 -12.60
C SER A 295 10.30 -9.85 -12.95
N VAL A 296 9.68 -10.73 -12.17
CA VAL A 296 9.43 -12.15 -12.52
C VAL A 296 7.93 -12.33 -12.79
N PRO A 297 7.52 -12.93 -13.92
CA PRO A 297 6.10 -13.11 -14.25
C PRO A 297 5.42 -14.12 -13.33
N VAL A 298 4.17 -13.84 -12.95
CA VAL A 298 3.28 -14.76 -12.22
C VAL A 298 2.02 -15.00 -13.04
N ASP A 299 1.89 -16.21 -13.60
CA ASP A 299 0.69 -16.63 -14.31
C ASP A 299 -0.40 -17.11 -13.32
N PRO A 300 -1.69 -16.76 -13.51
CA PRO A 300 -2.77 -17.17 -12.61
C PRO A 300 -3.06 -18.67 -12.56
N ARG A 301 -2.65 -19.42 -13.60
CA ARG A 301 -2.85 -20.88 -13.73
C ARG A 301 -1.56 -21.65 -13.50
N GLY A 302 -0.44 -21.17 -14.05
CA GLY A 302 0.88 -21.79 -13.98
C GLY A 302 1.77 -21.35 -12.82
N GLY A 303 1.47 -20.22 -12.16
CA GLY A 303 2.31 -19.68 -11.10
C GLY A 303 3.61 -19.05 -11.64
N TRP A 304 4.75 -19.46 -11.10
CA TRP A 304 6.07 -18.90 -11.40
C TRP A 304 6.86 -19.87 -12.28
N ASP A 305 7.60 -19.34 -13.26
CA ASP A 305 8.60 -20.12 -13.97
C ASP A 305 9.89 -20.18 -13.13
N GLU A 306 10.25 -21.38 -12.65
CA GLU A 306 11.40 -21.60 -11.77
C GLU A 306 12.74 -21.26 -12.44
N GLY A 307 12.87 -21.49 -13.75
CA GLY A 307 14.09 -21.17 -14.50
C GLY A 307 14.25 -19.67 -14.72
N VAL A 308 13.15 -18.96 -14.99
CA VAL A 308 13.15 -17.49 -15.06
C VAL A 308 13.42 -16.88 -13.69
N LEU A 309 12.86 -17.43 -12.61
CA LEU A 309 13.08 -16.96 -11.24
C LEU A 309 14.55 -17.09 -10.82
N ASP A 310 15.13 -18.29 -10.95
CA ASP A 310 16.53 -18.57 -10.63
C ASP A 310 17.48 -17.67 -11.44
N ALA A 311 17.31 -17.65 -12.77
CA ALA A 311 18.18 -16.87 -13.65
C ALA A 311 18.03 -15.35 -13.41
N THR A 312 16.87 -14.88 -12.96
CA THR A 312 16.66 -13.46 -12.62
C THR A 312 17.35 -13.10 -11.32
N LEU A 313 17.22 -13.91 -10.26
CA LEU A 313 17.93 -13.72 -9.00
C LEU A 313 19.45 -13.71 -9.23
N ARG A 314 19.99 -14.76 -9.87
CA ARG A 314 21.44 -14.91 -10.10
C ARG A 314 22.03 -13.81 -10.99
N ARG A 315 21.31 -13.35 -12.02
CA ARG A 315 21.81 -12.31 -12.94
C ARG A 315 21.67 -10.89 -12.40
N SER A 316 20.66 -10.62 -11.58
CA SER A 316 20.39 -9.26 -11.09
C SER A 316 20.93 -8.99 -9.70
N ALA A 317 21.24 -10.04 -8.91
CA ALA A 317 21.71 -9.97 -7.53
C ALA A 317 20.97 -8.90 -6.70
N PRO A 318 19.63 -8.98 -6.61
CA PRO A 318 18.82 -7.92 -6.03
C PRO A 318 19.08 -7.81 -4.52
N THR A 319 19.10 -6.58 -3.99
CA THR A 319 19.27 -6.37 -2.53
C THR A 319 18.09 -6.93 -1.74
N MET A 320 16.91 -6.92 -2.36
CA MET A 320 15.65 -7.37 -1.80
C MET A 320 14.79 -8.06 -2.88
N ALA A 321 14.07 -9.11 -2.49
CA ALA A 321 12.99 -9.71 -3.27
C ALA A 321 11.67 -9.55 -2.50
N TYR A 322 10.65 -8.96 -3.12
CA TYR A 322 9.30 -8.88 -2.56
C TYR A 322 8.40 -9.90 -3.26
N VAL A 323 7.82 -10.83 -2.49
CA VAL A 323 7.00 -11.94 -2.99
C VAL A 323 5.74 -12.16 -2.14
N MET A 324 4.67 -12.68 -2.75
CA MET A 324 3.46 -13.13 -2.06
C MET A 324 3.27 -14.66 -2.26
N PRO A 325 3.89 -15.50 -1.42
CA PRO A 325 4.01 -16.94 -1.67
C PRO A 325 2.69 -17.72 -1.44
N GLU A 326 1.74 -17.17 -0.68
CA GLU A 326 0.40 -17.75 -0.51
C GLU A 326 -0.66 -16.75 -1.01
N LEU A 327 -1.55 -17.19 -1.91
CA LEU A 327 -2.75 -16.45 -2.32
C LEU A 327 -2.45 -15.05 -2.87
N HIS A 328 -1.45 -15.01 -3.77
CA HIS A 328 -0.85 -13.85 -4.40
C HIS A 328 -1.87 -12.81 -4.89
N ASN A 329 -1.67 -11.52 -4.60
CA ASN A 329 -2.54 -10.44 -5.06
C ASN A 329 -1.89 -9.73 -6.28
N PRO A 330 -2.49 -9.79 -7.49
CA PRO A 330 -3.91 -10.05 -7.75
C PRO A 330 -4.31 -11.48 -8.15
N THR A 331 -3.35 -12.33 -8.56
CA THR A 331 -3.63 -13.55 -9.35
C THR A 331 -4.36 -14.69 -8.61
N GLY A 332 -4.30 -14.72 -7.29
CA GLY A 332 -4.76 -15.83 -6.43
C GLY A 332 -3.83 -17.05 -6.43
N ALA A 333 -2.67 -16.97 -7.11
CA ALA A 333 -1.70 -18.06 -7.21
C ALA A 333 -1.10 -18.43 -5.83
N THR A 334 -0.61 -19.67 -5.73
CA THR A 334 0.07 -20.19 -4.53
C THR A 334 1.40 -20.78 -4.98
N MET A 335 2.51 -20.35 -4.37
CA MET A 335 3.86 -20.73 -4.79
C MET A 335 4.15 -22.20 -4.42
N PRO A 336 4.40 -23.08 -5.42
CA PRO A 336 4.70 -24.49 -5.17
C PRO A 336 5.93 -24.69 -4.29
N THR A 337 6.00 -25.85 -3.61
CA THR A 337 7.13 -26.18 -2.72
C THR A 337 8.48 -26.19 -3.45
N SER A 338 8.54 -26.69 -4.69
CA SER A 338 9.74 -26.65 -5.54
C SER A 338 10.19 -25.21 -5.79
N THR A 339 9.25 -24.34 -6.19
CA THR A 339 9.50 -22.93 -6.47
C THR A 339 9.96 -22.18 -5.22
N ARG A 340 9.41 -22.53 -4.05
CA ARG A 340 9.86 -22.00 -2.75
C ARG A 340 11.31 -22.37 -2.46
N SER A 341 11.72 -23.62 -2.71
CA SER A 341 13.13 -24.03 -2.59
C SER A 341 14.03 -23.25 -3.54
N VAL A 342 13.67 -23.19 -4.83
CA VAL A 342 14.41 -22.43 -5.85
C VAL A 342 14.58 -20.95 -5.47
N LEU A 343 13.51 -20.30 -4.99
CA LEU A 343 13.55 -18.92 -4.51
C LEU A 343 14.56 -18.74 -3.38
N LEU A 344 14.50 -19.58 -2.34
CA LEU A 344 15.34 -19.47 -1.16
C LEU A 344 16.81 -19.78 -1.48
N GLU A 345 17.08 -20.86 -2.22
CA GLU A 345 18.43 -21.25 -2.64
C GLU A 345 19.07 -20.20 -3.55
N ALA A 346 18.33 -19.66 -4.52
CA ALA A 346 18.85 -18.64 -5.43
C ALA A 346 19.04 -17.28 -4.75
N ALA A 347 18.17 -16.90 -3.81
CA ALA A 347 18.30 -15.68 -3.01
C ALA A 347 19.51 -15.75 -2.06
N ALA A 348 19.65 -16.85 -1.30
CA ALA A 348 20.78 -17.07 -0.41
C ALA A 348 22.13 -17.06 -1.15
N ALA A 349 22.18 -17.66 -2.35
CA ALA A 349 23.39 -17.72 -3.17
C ALA A 349 23.91 -16.33 -3.65
N VAL A 350 23.09 -15.28 -3.61
CA VAL A 350 23.48 -13.90 -3.98
C VAL A 350 23.28 -12.88 -2.86
N GLY A 351 22.88 -13.31 -1.65
CA GLY A 351 22.66 -12.44 -0.49
C GLY A 351 21.40 -11.56 -0.57
N THR A 352 20.38 -11.96 -1.36
CA THR A 352 19.11 -11.24 -1.46
C THR A 352 18.27 -11.42 -0.20
N VAL A 353 17.82 -10.31 0.41
CA VAL A 353 16.83 -10.37 1.51
C VAL A 353 15.44 -10.66 0.93
N VAL A 354 14.86 -11.83 1.26
CA VAL A 354 13.50 -12.17 0.85
C VAL A 354 12.48 -11.58 1.81
N VAL A 355 11.56 -10.77 1.30
CA VAL A 355 10.40 -10.23 2.02
C VAL A 355 9.14 -10.91 1.50
N ALA A 356 8.56 -11.77 2.32
CA ALA A 356 7.31 -12.47 2.04
C ALA A 356 6.12 -11.73 2.64
N ASP A 357 5.27 -11.16 1.78
CA ASP A 357 3.95 -10.66 2.17
C ASP A 357 2.97 -11.83 2.27
N GLU A 358 2.51 -12.10 3.49
CA GLU A 358 1.50 -13.14 3.78
C GLU A 358 0.16 -12.54 4.23
N THR A 359 -0.12 -11.27 3.92
CA THR A 359 -1.36 -10.58 4.32
C THR A 359 -2.63 -11.28 3.84
N MET A 360 -2.54 -12.02 2.73
CA MET A 360 -3.62 -12.82 2.16
C MET A 360 -3.50 -14.31 2.51
N GLY A 361 -2.36 -14.77 3.04
CA GLY A 361 -1.93 -16.17 2.98
C GLY A 361 -2.76 -17.14 3.82
N GLU A 362 -3.38 -16.66 4.90
CA GLU A 362 -4.25 -17.49 5.73
C GLU A 362 -5.70 -17.61 5.20
N LEU A 363 -6.08 -16.84 4.17
CA LEU A 363 -7.43 -16.84 3.56
C LEU A 363 -7.65 -17.99 2.57
N ARG A 364 -7.09 -19.17 2.86
CA ARG A 364 -7.27 -20.40 2.08
C ARG A 364 -8.74 -20.78 2.10
N ILE A 365 -9.33 -21.08 0.95
CA ILE A 365 -10.69 -21.64 0.84
C ILE A 365 -10.59 -23.16 0.71
N ASP A 366 -9.88 -23.63 -0.33
CA ASP A 366 -9.73 -25.04 -0.69
C ASP A 366 -8.27 -25.49 -0.72
N GLY A 367 -8.04 -26.77 -0.41
CA GLY A 367 -6.70 -27.37 -0.33
C GLY A 367 -5.96 -27.02 0.97
N PRO A 368 -4.78 -27.64 1.20
CA PRO A 368 -3.93 -27.31 2.34
C PRO A 368 -3.32 -25.91 2.19
N SER A 369 -2.97 -25.29 3.32
CA SER A 369 -2.08 -24.12 3.35
C SER A 369 -0.64 -24.57 3.53
N ALA A 370 0.31 -23.90 2.88
CA ALA A 370 1.73 -24.14 3.13
C ALA A 370 2.19 -23.43 4.42
N PRO A 371 3.30 -23.88 5.04
CA PRO A 371 3.91 -23.13 6.14
C PRO A 371 4.37 -21.73 5.68
N PRO A 372 4.58 -20.78 6.62
CA PRO A 372 5.24 -19.50 6.35
C PRO A 372 6.54 -19.71 5.56
N LEU A 373 6.85 -18.85 4.59
CA LEU A 373 8.03 -19.05 3.72
C LEU A 373 9.34 -19.14 4.53
N ALA A 374 9.46 -18.35 5.60
CA ALA A 374 10.60 -18.39 6.52
C ALA A 374 10.81 -19.73 7.23
N ALA A 375 9.85 -20.67 7.20
CA ALA A 375 10.07 -22.02 7.73
C ALA A 375 11.05 -22.84 6.88
N GLY A 376 11.23 -22.50 5.60
CA GLY A 376 12.25 -23.11 4.73
C GLY A 376 13.66 -22.54 4.89
N ALA A 377 13.79 -21.30 5.38
CA ALA A 377 15.07 -20.65 5.68
C ALA A 377 14.93 -19.70 6.90
N PRO A 378 14.89 -20.25 8.13
CA PRO A 378 14.69 -19.45 9.34
C PRO A 378 15.85 -18.49 9.59
N GLY A 379 15.56 -17.18 9.59
CA GLY A 379 16.54 -16.11 9.81
C GLY A 379 16.86 -15.28 8.56
N GLU A 380 16.69 -15.84 7.37
CA GLU A 380 17.00 -15.17 6.09
C GLU A 380 15.78 -14.49 5.45
N VAL A 381 14.58 -14.96 5.78
CA VAL A 381 13.31 -14.44 5.26
C VAL A 381 12.63 -13.51 6.27
N VAL A 382 12.24 -12.33 5.79
CA VAL A 382 11.38 -11.37 6.48
C VAL A 382 9.92 -11.66 6.13
N MET A 383 9.06 -11.80 7.13
CA MET A 383 7.61 -11.96 6.91
C MET A 383 6.89 -10.64 7.19
N VAL A 384 5.92 -10.28 6.34
CA VAL A 384 4.97 -9.18 6.56
C VAL A 384 3.57 -9.75 6.68
N GLY A 385 2.94 -9.53 7.83
CA GLY A 385 1.57 -9.98 8.12
C GLY A 385 0.62 -8.85 8.50
N SER A 386 -0.68 -9.14 8.55
CA SER A 386 -1.70 -8.17 8.96
C SER A 386 -2.98 -8.79 9.50
N ALA A 387 -3.60 -8.11 10.46
CA ALA A 387 -4.91 -8.41 10.99
C ALA A 387 -6.05 -7.98 10.03
N ASP A 388 -5.77 -7.03 9.12
CA ASP A 388 -6.76 -6.30 8.33
C ASP A 388 -7.62 -7.22 7.42
N LYS A 389 -7.00 -8.27 6.87
CA LYS A 389 -7.64 -9.17 5.90
C LYS A 389 -8.43 -10.30 6.56
N VAL A 390 -8.11 -10.65 7.80
CA VAL A 390 -8.81 -11.70 8.57
C VAL A 390 -9.93 -11.11 9.42
N PHE A 391 -9.66 -10.03 10.15
CA PHE A 391 -10.60 -9.48 11.12
C PHE A 391 -11.40 -8.33 10.54
N TRP A 392 -10.76 -7.20 10.27
CA TRP A 392 -11.43 -6.00 9.75
C TRP A 392 -10.41 -5.02 9.15
N GLY A 393 -10.66 -4.53 7.93
CA GLY A 393 -9.77 -3.58 7.26
C GLY A 393 -9.60 -2.22 7.97
N GLY A 394 -10.49 -1.89 8.92
CA GLY A 394 -10.43 -0.69 9.75
C GLY A 394 -9.53 -0.79 10.98
N LEU A 395 -9.04 -1.99 11.36
CA LEU A 395 -8.18 -2.17 12.53
C LEU A 395 -6.74 -1.65 12.31
N ARG A 396 -6.29 -1.57 11.05
CA ARG A 396 -4.98 -1.00 10.63
C ARG A 396 -3.77 -1.59 11.37
N ILE A 397 -3.77 -2.89 11.66
CA ILE A 397 -2.65 -3.57 12.33
C ILE A 397 -1.91 -4.49 11.36
N GLY A 398 -0.59 -4.31 11.31
CA GLY A 398 0.37 -5.16 10.61
C GLY A 398 1.55 -5.49 11.50
N TRP A 399 2.47 -6.32 11.00
CA TRP A 399 3.72 -6.62 11.68
C TRP A 399 4.80 -7.03 10.69
N ILE A 400 6.05 -6.89 11.13
CA ILE A 400 7.24 -7.49 10.50
C ILE A 400 7.76 -8.55 11.46
N ARG A 401 8.00 -9.76 10.94
CA ARG A 401 8.82 -10.79 11.61
C ARG A 401 10.18 -10.90 10.91
N ALA A 402 11.27 -10.70 11.63
CA ALA A 402 12.63 -10.72 11.09
C ALA A 402 13.68 -11.02 12.18
N ALA A 403 14.92 -11.27 11.76
CA ALA A 403 16.06 -11.38 12.66
C ALA A 403 16.23 -10.08 13.51
N PRO A 404 16.59 -10.18 14.82
CA PRO A 404 16.68 -9.02 15.71
C PRO A 404 17.57 -7.88 15.21
N GLU A 405 18.63 -8.18 14.46
CA GLU A 405 19.58 -7.24 13.90
C GLU A 405 18.93 -6.33 12.85
N LEU A 406 18.04 -6.89 12.03
CA LEU A 406 17.26 -6.12 11.07
C LEU A 406 16.16 -5.31 11.78
N LEU A 407 15.51 -5.88 12.80
CA LEU A 407 14.52 -5.15 13.59
C LEU A 407 15.14 -3.93 14.28
N HIS A 408 16.37 -4.04 14.80
CA HIS A 408 17.09 -2.90 15.36
C HIS A 408 17.30 -1.79 14.31
N ARG A 409 17.73 -2.13 13.09
CA ARG A 409 17.84 -1.17 11.97
C ARG A 409 16.50 -0.51 11.62
N LEU A 410 15.42 -1.29 11.57
CA LEU A 410 14.06 -0.79 11.29
C LEU A 410 13.58 0.17 12.39
N LEU A 411 13.82 -0.16 13.67
CA LEU A 411 13.47 0.69 14.81
C LEU A 411 14.23 2.02 14.83
N LEU A 412 15.51 2.04 14.44
CA LEU A 412 16.28 3.28 14.30
C LEU A 412 15.76 4.18 13.16
N ALA A 413 15.24 3.60 12.08
CA ALA A 413 14.71 4.33 10.91
C ALA A 413 13.21 4.69 11.00
N ARG A 414 12.49 4.13 11.98
CA ARG A 414 11.04 4.32 12.13
C ARG A 414 10.61 5.76 12.51
N PRO A 415 11.27 6.47 13.46
CA PRO A 415 10.83 7.80 13.93
C PRO A 415 10.69 8.89 12.85
N THR A 416 11.24 8.70 11.66
CA THR A 416 11.04 9.61 10.51
C THR A 416 9.65 9.48 9.88
N GLY A 417 8.97 8.36 10.07
CA GLY A 417 7.62 8.11 9.54
C GLY A 417 6.53 8.20 10.62
N ASP A 418 6.75 7.56 11.78
CA ASP A 418 5.79 7.51 12.88
C ASP A 418 6.47 7.29 14.24
N LEU A 419 5.76 7.59 15.33
CA LEU A 419 6.24 7.38 16.71
C LEU A 419 5.80 6.03 17.31
N GLY A 420 5.05 5.22 16.57
CA GLY A 420 4.45 3.99 17.09
C GLY A 420 3.10 3.66 16.47
N THR A 421 2.64 2.45 16.74
CA THR A 421 1.31 1.97 16.31
C THR A 421 0.27 2.33 17.38
N PRO A 422 -0.96 2.80 17.03
CA PRO A 422 -1.95 3.21 18.03
C PRO A 422 -2.25 2.14 19.08
N THR A 423 -2.07 2.47 20.37
CA THR A 423 -2.13 1.48 21.45
C THR A 423 -3.49 0.81 21.58
N LEU A 424 -4.60 1.53 21.39
CA LEU A 424 -5.94 0.93 21.47
C LEU A 424 -6.13 -0.17 20.40
N ASP A 425 -5.77 0.11 19.14
CA ASP A 425 -5.87 -0.86 18.04
C ASP A 425 -4.99 -2.09 18.31
N GLN A 426 -3.82 -1.90 18.93
CA GLN A 426 -2.96 -3.01 19.35
C GLN A 426 -3.59 -3.87 20.46
N LEU A 427 -4.27 -3.27 21.44
CA LEU A 427 -4.98 -4.02 22.49
C LEU A 427 -6.17 -4.81 21.94
N VAL A 428 -6.87 -4.27 20.94
CA VAL A 428 -7.93 -5.02 20.20
C VAL A 428 -7.32 -6.16 19.39
N ALA A 429 -6.23 -5.92 18.67
CA ALA A 429 -5.54 -6.96 17.92
C ALA A 429 -4.98 -8.08 18.83
N ARG A 430 -4.50 -7.74 20.03
CA ARG A 430 -4.03 -8.72 21.05
C ARG A 430 -5.11 -9.73 21.43
N GLU A 431 -6.36 -9.30 21.55
CA GLU A 431 -7.51 -10.18 21.83
C GLU A 431 -7.97 -10.95 20.57
N LEU A 432 -7.67 -10.46 19.37
CA LEU A 432 -8.08 -11.07 18.09
C LEU A 432 -7.11 -12.11 17.54
N VAL A 433 -5.79 -11.85 17.57
CA VAL A 433 -4.77 -12.73 16.96
C VAL A 433 -4.86 -14.19 17.45
N PRO A 434 -5.07 -14.50 18.75
CA PRO A 434 -5.28 -15.88 19.21
C PRO A 434 -6.50 -16.57 18.58
N GLN A 435 -7.50 -15.79 18.14
CA GLN A 435 -8.76 -16.27 17.57
C GLN A 435 -8.72 -16.43 16.04
N THR A 436 -7.57 -16.17 15.41
CA THR A 436 -7.37 -16.23 13.94
C THR A 436 -7.94 -17.50 13.31
N ALA A 437 -7.62 -18.67 13.87
CA ALA A 437 -8.08 -19.96 13.31
C ALA A 437 -9.62 -20.10 13.34
N ALA A 438 -10.27 -19.73 14.44
CA ALA A 438 -11.72 -19.80 14.58
C ALA A 438 -12.44 -18.81 13.64
N VAL A 439 -11.90 -17.60 13.47
CA VAL A 439 -12.42 -16.60 12.53
C VAL A 439 -12.28 -17.05 11.08
N LEU A 440 -11.16 -17.67 10.72
CA LEU A 440 -10.94 -18.22 9.38
C LEU A 440 -11.93 -19.36 9.07
N GLU A 441 -12.11 -20.31 9.99
CA GLU A 441 -13.10 -21.39 9.81
C GLU A 441 -14.53 -20.85 9.68
N ALA A 442 -14.92 -19.87 10.51
CA ALA A 442 -16.24 -19.23 10.40
C ALA A 442 -16.43 -18.46 9.08
N ARG A 443 -15.36 -17.88 8.51
CA ARG A 443 -15.41 -17.15 7.24
C ARG A 443 -15.33 -18.04 6.00
N ARG A 444 -14.68 -19.21 6.08
CA ARG A 444 -14.40 -20.13 4.96
C ARG A 444 -15.65 -20.45 4.10
N PRO A 445 -16.85 -20.76 4.66
CA PRO A 445 -18.04 -21.04 3.85
C PRO A 445 -18.54 -19.83 3.06
N ALA A 446 -18.54 -18.65 3.68
CA ALA A 446 -18.98 -17.41 3.02
C ALA A 446 -18.01 -16.97 1.92
N LEU A 447 -16.71 -17.10 2.15
CA LEU A 447 -15.67 -16.87 1.13
C LEU A 447 -15.81 -17.82 -0.06
N ARG A 448 -16.07 -19.12 0.20
CA ARG A 448 -16.33 -20.11 -0.85
C ARG A 448 -17.56 -19.73 -1.67
N ALA A 449 -18.69 -19.47 -1.02
CA ALA A 449 -19.93 -19.10 -1.70
C ALA A 449 -19.79 -17.81 -2.53
N GLY A 450 -19.10 -16.79 -2.00
CA GLY A 450 -18.81 -15.55 -2.72
C GLY A 450 -17.95 -15.77 -3.96
N ARG A 451 -16.86 -16.54 -3.84
CA ARG A 451 -15.97 -16.91 -4.96
C ARG A 451 -16.74 -17.71 -6.01
N ASP A 452 -17.34 -18.82 -5.63
CA ASP A 452 -17.99 -19.75 -6.56
C ASP A 452 -19.17 -19.09 -7.25
N GLY A 453 -19.96 -18.31 -6.51
CA GLY A 453 -21.05 -17.50 -7.04
C GLY A 453 -20.59 -16.44 -8.05
N LEU A 454 -19.51 -15.71 -7.77
CA LEU A 454 -18.95 -14.72 -8.72
C LEU A 454 -18.38 -15.40 -9.97
N VAL A 455 -17.57 -16.44 -9.79
CA VAL A 455 -16.90 -17.15 -10.89
C VAL A 455 -17.93 -17.80 -11.82
N ALA A 456 -18.98 -18.42 -11.29
CA ALA A 456 -20.06 -18.98 -12.10
C ALA A 456 -20.79 -17.88 -12.90
N ALA A 457 -21.23 -16.81 -12.23
CA ALA A 457 -21.99 -15.74 -12.88
C ALA A 457 -21.17 -15.00 -13.96
N LEU A 458 -19.87 -14.79 -13.75
CA LEU A 458 -18.99 -14.22 -14.77
C LEU A 458 -18.81 -15.16 -15.98
N ARG A 459 -18.57 -16.45 -15.76
CA ARG A 459 -18.45 -17.43 -16.86
C ARG A 459 -19.74 -17.63 -17.65
N GLU A 460 -20.89 -17.45 -17.01
CA GLU A 460 -22.21 -17.52 -17.65
C GLU A 460 -22.52 -16.27 -18.49
N ARG A 461 -22.28 -15.07 -17.94
CA ARG A 461 -22.63 -13.80 -18.59
C ARG A 461 -21.55 -13.28 -19.56
N LEU A 462 -20.29 -13.68 -19.39
CA LEU A 462 -19.12 -13.24 -20.15
C LEU A 462 -18.24 -14.46 -20.52
N PRO A 463 -18.74 -15.40 -21.34
CA PRO A 463 -18.09 -16.68 -21.63
C PRO A 463 -16.76 -16.56 -22.39
N GLU A 464 -16.47 -15.42 -23.01
CA GLU A 464 -15.18 -15.15 -23.66
C GLU A 464 -14.06 -14.72 -22.69
N TRP A 465 -14.36 -14.49 -21.41
CA TRP A 465 -13.36 -14.15 -20.40
C TRP A 465 -12.74 -15.41 -19.79
N ASP A 466 -11.41 -15.42 -19.64
CA ASP A 466 -10.76 -16.39 -18.76
C ASP A 466 -10.98 -15.96 -17.31
N VAL A 467 -11.82 -16.69 -16.59
CA VAL A 467 -12.14 -16.43 -15.18
C VAL A 467 -11.56 -17.58 -14.32
N PRO A 468 -10.36 -17.42 -13.73
CA PRO A 468 -9.82 -18.37 -12.76
C PRO A 468 -10.68 -18.49 -11.51
N SER A 469 -10.71 -19.69 -10.92
CA SER A 469 -11.24 -19.91 -9.56
C SER A 469 -10.06 -20.13 -8.60
N PRO A 470 -9.64 -19.10 -7.85
CA PRO A 470 -8.47 -19.22 -6.98
C PRO A 470 -8.78 -20.07 -5.75
N ALA A 471 -7.77 -20.77 -5.22
CA ALA A 471 -7.90 -21.63 -4.04
C ALA A 471 -8.14 -20.86 -2.71
N GLY A 472 -8.15 -19.53 -2.75
CA GLY A 472 -8.38 -18.65 -1.59
C GLY A 472 -8.22 -17.18 -1.94
N GLY A 473 -7.99 -16.36 -0.91
CA GLY A 473 -7.80 -14.92 -1.02
C GLY A 473 -9.13 -14.15 -1.00
N LEU A 474 -9.19 -13.00 -1.69
CA LEU A 474 -10.38 -12.14 -1.76
C LEU A 474 -10.74 -11.71 -3.20
N THR A 475 -9.92 -12.05 -4.20
CA THR A 475 -10.03 -11.57 -5.58
C THR A 475 -9.72 -12.65 -6.59
N THR A 476 -10.33 -12.57 -7.78
CA THR A 476 -9.87 -13.28 -8.97
C THR A 476 -9.25 -12.29 -9.99
N TRP A 477 -8.30 -12.77 -10.77
CA TRP A 477 -7.62 -12.03 -11.83
C TRP A 477 -8.05 -12.58 -13.19
N ILE A 478 -8.94 -11.85 -13.84
CA ILE A 478 -9.64 -12.26 -15.05
C ILE A 478 -8.81 -11.89 -16.27
N GLY A 479 -8.69 -12.79 -17.24
CA GLY A 479 -8.23 -12.51 -18.59
C GLY A 479 -9.38 -12.04 -19.48
N LEU A 480 -9.37 -10.78 -19.89
CA LEU A 480 -10.39 -10.16 -20.74
C LEU A 480 -10.29 -10.56 -22.22
N GLY A 481 -9.23 -11.27 -22.64
CA GLY A 481 -8.96 -11.58 -24.05
C GLY A 481 -8.60 -10.38 -24.95
N ARG A 482 -8.90 -9.14 -24.54
CA ARG A 482 -8.69 -7.88 -25.29
C ARG A 482 -8.05 -6.80 -24.41
N PRO A 483 -7.19 -5.91 -24.94
CA PRO A 483 -6.50 -4.88 -24.16
C PRO A 483 -7.40 -3.66 -23.88
N VAL A 484 -8.42 -3.84 -23.04
CA VAL A 484 -9.47 -2.83 -22.79
C VAL A 484 -9.80 -2.61 -21.31
N SER A 485 -8.99 -3.12 -20.38
CA SER A 485 -9.24 -3.06 -18.93
C SER A 485 -9.55 -1.64 -18.44
N THR A 486 -8.74 -0.65 -18.80
CA THR A 486 -8.98 0.72 -18.37
C THR A 486 -10.28 1.31 -18.96
N ALA A 487 -10.59 1.02 -20.22
CA ALA A 487 -11.84 1.46 -20.86
C ALA A 487 -13.08 0.81 -20.21
N LEU A 488 -13.00 -0.48 -19.89
CA LEU A 488 -14.03 -1.25 -19.20
C LEU A 488 -14.30 -0.71 -17.78
N VAL A 489 -13.25 -0.39 -17.02
CA VAL A 489 -13.38 0.20 -15.68
C VAL A 489 -14.00 1.60 -15.74
N LEU A 490 -13.65 2.42 -16.74
CA LEU A 490 -14.28 3.74 -16.93
C LEU A 490 -15.76 3.63 -17.32
N ALA A 491 -16.12 2.64 -18.15
CA ALA A 491 -17.50 2.36 -18.49
C ALA A 491 -18.31 1.88 -17.28
N ALA A 492 -17.79 0.93 -16.50
CA ALA A 492 -18.46 0.44 -15.28
C ALA A 492 -18.62 1.54 -14.23
N ARG A 493 -17.65 2.47 -14.14
CA ARG A 493 -17.71 3.61 -13.24
C ARG A 493 -18.88 4.55 -13.51
N SER A 494 -19.28 4.75 -14.77
CA SER A 494 -20.44 5.61 -15.10
C SER A 494 -21.78 5.02 -14.66
N GLU A 495 -21.79 3.73 -14.28
CA GLU A 495 -22.93 3.00 -13.70
C GLU A 495 -22.78 2.75 -12.18
N GLY A 496 -21.81 3.43 -11.55
CA GLY A 496 -21.56 3.34 -10.12
C GLY A 496 -20.87 2.05 -9.68
N VAL A 497 -20.05 1.42 -10.53
CA VAL A 497 -19.16 0.31 -10.14
C VAL A 497 -17.71 0.71 -10.37
N VAL A 498 -16.95 0.93 -9.30
CA VAL A 498 -15.55 1.39 -9.38
C VAL A 498 -14.62 0.21 -9.15
N LEU A 499 -13.75 -0.08 -10.12
CA LEU A 499 -12.81 -1.20 -10.10
C LEU A 499 -11.36 -0.71 -10.24
N ALA A 500 -10.40 -1.56 -9.94
CA ALA A 500 -8.99 -1.31 -10.27
C ALA A 500 -8.69 -1.90 -11.66
N SER A 501 -8.19 -1.10 -12.59
CA SER A 501 -7.76 -1.58 -13.90
C SER A 501 -6.51 -2.46 -13.76
N GLY A 502 -6.27 -3.32 -14.76
CA GLY A 502 -5.15 -4.25 -14.74
C GLY A 502 -3.78 -3.56 -14.66
N GLY A 503 -3.64 -2.40 -15.32
CA GLY A 503 -2.38 -1.66 -15.39
C GLY A 503 -1.81 -1.25 -14.03
N VAL A 504 -2.67 -0.97 -13.05
CA VAL A 504 -2.28 -0.60 -11.67
C VAL A 504 -1.46 -1.70 -10.97
N PHE A 505 -1.64 -2.98 -11.37
CA PHE A 505 -0.91 -4.12 -10.80
C PHE A 505 0.39 -4.47 -11.55
N GLY A 506 0.64 -3.84 -12.70
CA GLY A 506 1.89 -4.04 -13.43
C GLY A 506 2.95 -3.05 -12.95
N PRO A 507 4.13 -3.50 -12.48
CA PRO A 507 5.22 -2.59 -12.13
C PRO A 507 5.48 -1.58 -13.25
N ASP A 508 5.82 -2.02 -14.45
CA ASP A 508 6.09 -1.11 -15.59
C ASP A 508 4.81 -0.73 -16.38
N GLY A 509 3.64 -0.78 -15.70
CA GLY A 509 2.32 -0.73 -16.31
C GLY A 509 1.98 -2.00 -17.10
N GLY A 510 1.01 -1.90 -18.01
CA GLY A 510 0.60 -3.02 -18.87
C GLY A 510 -0.76 -3.60 -18.48
N PHE A 511 -0.89 -4.93 -18.52
CA PHE A 511 -2.06 -5.70 -18.08
C PHE A 511 -3.46 -5.18 -18.52
N GLU A 512 -3.55 -4.43 -19.62
CA GLU A 512 -4.84 -3.99 -20.19
C GLU A 512 -5.73 -5.17 -20.63
N ARG A 513 -5.17 -6.38 -20.74
CA ARG A 513 -5.88 -7.64 -20.98
C ARG A 513 -6.43 -8.29 -19.70
N SER A 514 -6.31 -7.64 -18.55
CA SER A 514 -6.64 -8.25 -17.25
C SER A 514 -7.47 -7.34 -16.35
N LEU A 515 -8.29 -7.93 -15.49
CA LEU A 515 -9.12 -7.20 -14.51
C LEU A 515 -9.11 -7.93 -13.17
N ARG A 516 -8.94 -7.20 -12.06
CA ARG A 516 -9.10 -7.77 -10.71
C ARG A 516 -10.50 -7.51 -10.18
N VAL A 517 -11.23 -8.58 -9.85
CA VAL A 517 -12.58 -8.47 -9.26
C VAL A 517 -12.61 -9.13 -7.87
N PRO A 518 -13.00 -8.42 -6.79
CA PRO A 518 -13.22 -9.02 -5.48
C PRO A 518 -14.45 -9.93 -5.45
N PHE A 519 -14.35 -11.05 -4.74
CA PHE A 519 -15.48 -11.97 -4.49
C PHE A 519 -16.07 -11.85 -3.07
N THR A 520 -15.80 -10.73 -2.39
CA THR A 520 -16.28 -10.40 -1.04
C THR A 520 -17.67 -9.76 -1.01
N LEU A 521 -18.45 -9.98 -2.07
CA LEU A 521 -19.73 -9.33 -2.35
C LEU A 521 -20.90 -10.11 -1.74
N SER A 522 -21.97 -9.42 -1.35
CA SER A 522 -23.29 -10.06 -1.23
C SER A 522 -23.82 -10.50 -2.60
N ALA A 523 -24.83 -11.38 -2.62
CA ALA A 523 -25.44 -11.83 -3.87
C ALA A 523 -25.98 -10.67 -4.73
N ALA A 524 -26.65 -9.70 -4.10
CA ALA A 524 -27.18 -8.52 -4.82
C ALA A 524 -26.07 -7.60 -5.36
N GLU A 525 -24.99 -7.39 -4.61
CA GLU A 525 -23.80 -6.66 -5.09
C GLU A 525 -23.13 -7.41 -6.26
N ARG A 526 -22.98 -8.75 -6.16
CA ARG A 526 -22.46 -9.60 -7.23
C ARG A 526 -23.27 -9.44 -8.51
N ASP A 527 -24.59 -9.56 -8.42
CA ASP A 527 -25.49 -9.55 -9.59
C ASP A 527 -25.44 -8.19 -10.29
N ARG A 528 -25.47 -7.09 -9.51
CA ARG A 528 -25.26 -5.73 -10.02
C ARG A 528 -23.90 -5.59 -10.74
N VAL A 529 -22.83 -6.14 -10.17
CA VAL A 529 -21.47 -6.03 -10.73
C VAL A 529 -21.33 -6.81 -12.03
N VAL A 530 -21.75 -8.07 -12.05
CA VAL A 530 -21.66 -8.93 -13.25
C VAL A 530 -22.46 -8.33 -14.40
N GLU A 531 -23.67 -7.85 -14.14
CA GLU A 531 -24.54 -7.29 -15.19
C GLU A 531 -24.09 -5.89 -15.64
N THR A 532 -23.53 -5.06 -14.74
CA THR A 532 -22.85 -3.81 -15.14
C THR A 532 -21.58 -4.08 -15.97
N LEU A 533 -20.80 -5.10 -15.62
CA LEU A 533 -19.63 -5.53 -16.40
C LEU A 533 -20.04 -6.06 -17.78
N ALA A 534 -21.14 -6.81 -17.89
CA ALA A 534 -21.68 -7.27 -19.16
C ALA A 534 -22.07 -6.10 -20.09
N ARG A 535 -22.90 -5.16 -19.61
CA ARG A 535 -23.26 -3.96 -20.39
C ARG A 535 -22.07 -3.08 -20.74
N SER A 536 -21.11 -2.94 -19.81
CA SER A 536 -19.89 -2.17 -20.05
C SER A 536 -18.97 -2.85 -21.06
N TRP A 537 -18.90 -4.18 -21.05
CA TRP A 537 -18.17 -4.98 -22.02
C TRP A 537 -18.80 -4.85 -23.41
N GLU A 538 -20.12 -4.91 -23.53
CA GLU A 538 -20.85 -4.65 -24.78
C GLU A 538 -20.54 -3.24 -25.33
N ARG A 539 -20.56 -2.19 -24.51
CA ARG A 539 -20.24 -0.81 -24.97
C ARG A 539 -18.77 -0.60 -25.38
N VAL A 540 -17.86 -1.42 -24.85
CA VAL A 540 -16.43 -1.41 -25.21
C VAL A 540 -16.15 -2.47 -26.31
N GLY A 541 -17.13 -3.31 -26.65
CA GLY A 541 -17.08 -4.41 -27.60
C GLY A 541 -17.71 -4.08 -28.95
N GLY A 542 -18.93 -3.55 -28.92
CA GLY A 542 -19.65 -2.92 -30.02
C GLY A 542 -19.45 -1.41 -30.03
N ALA A 543 -19.55 -0.79 -31.20
CA ALA A 543 -19.21 0.60 -31.43
C ALA A 543 -20.24 1.61 -30.86
N ALA A 544 -19.74 2.67 -30.19
CA ALA A 544 -20.49 3.84 -29.66
C ALA A 544 -21.45 3.51 -28.48
N VAL A 545 -21.64 4.35 -27.46
CA VAL A 545 -22.08 5.76 -27.47
C VAL A 545 -21.43 6.54 -26.31
N GLY A 546 -21.19 7.84 -26.50
CA GLY A 546 -20.52 8.68 -25.49
C GLY A 546 -21.38 9.01 -24.26
N ALA A 547 -20.75 9.02 -23.09
CA ALA A 547 -21.29 9.55 -21.85
C ALA A 547 -20.27 10.52 -21.20
N ARG A 548 -20.74 11.68 -20.75
CA ARG A 548 -19.90 12.70 -20.11
C ARG A 548 -19.63 12.29 -18.66
N GLY A 549 -18.36 12.06 -18.31
CA GLY A 549 -17.94 11.69 -16.95
C GLY A 549 -17.07 12.77 -16.32
N SER A 550 -17.45 13.26 -15.14
CA SER A 550 -16.70 14.27 -14.38
C SER A 550 -15.35 13.75 -13.88
N SER A 551 -14.38 14.65 -13.68
CA SER A 551 -12.94 14.41 -13.80
C SER A 551 -12.16 14.17 -12.49
N ALA A 552 -12.83 13.86 -11.39
CA ALA A 552 -12.19 13.62 -10.08
C ALA A 552 -11.89 12.13 -9.79
N ALA A 553 -10.81 11.87 -9.05
CA ALA A 553 -10.41 10.56 -8.50
C ALA A 553 -10.19 9.41 -9.52
N VAL A 554 -8.98 9.31 -10.05
CA VAL A 554 -8.37 8.01 -10.41
C VAL A 554 -7.03 7.92 -9.69
N VAL A 555 -7.13 7.51 -8.43
CA VAL A 555 -6.10 7.00 -7.51
C VAL A 555 -6.83 6.00 -6.62
#